data_AF-A0A6H9L8W4-F1
#
_entry.id   AF-A0A6H9L8W4-F1
#
_cell.length_a   1.000
_cell.length_b   1.000
_cell.length_c   1.000
_cell.angle_alpha   90.00
_cell.angle_beta   90.00
_cell.angle_gamma   90.00
#
_symmetry.space_group_name_H-M   'P 1'
#
loop_
_entity.id
_entity.type
_entity.pdbx_description
1 polymer ?
#
loop_
_entity_poly.entity_id
_entity_poly.type
_entity_poly.pdbx_seq_one_letter_code
_entity_poly.pdbx_strand_id
1 'polypeptide(L)'
;MSKSIEISFKNIGDFCVELFLKFPTKTVRIDCSNAFPPFYSFFNFVELIAENSLPTEITIDEEGYGKTLTAFESPQKNEDFFLLEIETWATKDDKVLIEIELSKEEFILQFVTKFEKFLKQNPKLDSEFGGEDENEKPLSLLKELPFAKIKNYFKKKKKNENFPIILEGLKMDNIFLKSFHIAGFSYYQGAFVFGDLKIGSEIELVLDEKNIYDDHAVELRFQDKKIGYIPKGENREIALILKAGYKIFEAVVQQISPDEHPENQVRIGVFVDKREDFSTLMEE
;
A
#
# COMPACT_ATOMS: atom_id res chain seq x y z
N MET A 1 4.49 15.23 -0.48
CA MET A 1 5.32 14.90 0.70
C MET A 1 5.21 13.40 0.92
N SER A 2 6.31 12.62 0.87
CA SER A 2 6.24 11.20 1.22
C SER A 2 5.68 11.09 2.64
N LYS A 3 4.73 10.19 2.88
CA LYS A 3 4.32 9.88 4.25
C LYS A 3 5.52 9.17 4.87
N SER A 4 6.15 9.78 5.86
CA SER A 4 7.37 9.23 6.46
C SER A 4 7.01 8.08 7.40
N ILE A 5 7.84 7.04 7.34
CA ILE A 5 7.85 5.95 8.30
C ILE A 5 9.04 6.17 9.24
N GLU A 6 8.94 5.84 10.52
CA GLU A 6 10.08 5.77 11.42
C GLU A 6 10.23 4.31 11.88
N ILE A 7 11.35 3.69 11.50
CA ILE A 7 11.66 2.30 11.86
C ILE A 7 12.59 2.26 13.06
N SER A 8 12.27 1.43 14.05
CA SER A 8 13.16 1.17 15.18
C SER A 8 13.02 -0.25 15.71
N PHE A 9 14.08 -0.72 16.38
CA PHE A 9 14.17 -2.06 16.95
C PHE A 9 14.48 -1.97 18.44
N LYS A 10 13.93 -2.87 19.22
CA LYS A 10 14.18 -2.97 20.66
C LYS A 10 14.47 -4.41 21.03
N ASN A 11 15.50 -4.59 21.86
CA ASN A 11 15.79 -5.86 22.51
C ASN A 11 15.02 -5.87 23.83
N ILE A 12 14.13 -6.85 24.02
CA ILE A 12 13.25 -6.96 25.19
C ILE A 12 13.55 -8.17 26.08
N GLY A 13 14.55 -9.00 25.73
CA GLY A 13 14.90 -10.20 26.47
C GLY A 13 15.95 -11.03 25.75
N ASP A 14 16.28 -12.19 26.29
CA ASP A 14 17.21 -13.11 25.61
C ASP A 14 16.59 -13.57 24.28
N PHE A 15 17.15 -13.08 23.17
CA PHE A 15 16.71 -13.35 21.79
C PHE A 15 15.35 -12.78 21.38
N CYS A 16 14.74 -11.95 22.24
CA CYS A 16 13.45 -11.32 21.97
C CYS A 16 13.62 -9.92 21.36
N VAL A 17 13.08 -9.72 20.16
CA VAL A 17 13.21 -8.46 19.40
C VAL A 17 11.84 -7.93 19.03
N GLU A 18 11.61 -6.63 19.26
CA GLU A 18 10.43 -5.92 18.77
C GLU A 18 10.82 -4.98 17.63
N LEU A 19 10.06 -5.01 16.54
CA LEU A 19 10.09 -4.04 15.46
C LEU A 19 8.95 -3.04 15.63
N PHE A 20 9.29 -1.76 15.59
CA PHE A 20 8.32 -0.66 15.59
C PHE A 20 8.32 0.04 14.24
N LEU A 21 7.16 0.06 13.59
CA LEU A 21 6.87 0.83 12.39
C LEU A 21 5.96 1.99 12.79
N LYS A 22 6.54 3.18 12.90
CA LYS A 22 5.81 4.38 13.32
C LYS A 22 5.45 5.22 12.10
N PHE A 23 4.16 5.37 11.90
CA PHE A 23 3.54 6.20 10.86
C PHE A 23 2.95 7.46 11.50
N PRO A 24 2.56 8.48 10.71
CA PRO A 24 2.01 9.72 11.26
C PRO A 24 0.76 9.51 12.12
N THR A 25 -0.06 8.52 11.78
CA THR A 25 -1.35 8.25 12.42
C THR A 25 -1.31 7.13 13.46
N LYS A 26 -0.28 6.27 13.41
CA LYS A 26 -0.28 5.01 14.18
C LYS A 26 1.12 4.42 14.27
N THR A 27 1.39 3.74 15.38
CA THR A 27 2.58 2.90 15.53
C THR A 27 2.15 1.44 15.52
N VAL A 28 2.78 0.63 14.69
CA VAL A 28 2.64 -0.82 14.68
C VAL A 28 3.83 -1.43 15.40
N ARG A 29 3.54 -2.19 16.46
CA ARG A 29 4.51 -3.06 17.14
C ARG A 29 4.40 -4.44 16.54
N ILE A 30 5.52 -5.04 16.20
CA ILE A 30 5.63 -6.40 15.71
C ILE A 30 6.60 -7.15 16.61
N ASP A 31 6.12 -8.23 17.21
CA ASP A 31 6.94 -9.14 18.01
C ASP A 31 7.69 -10.11 17.10
N CYS A 32 9.01 -10.03 17.08
CA CYS A 32 9.86 -10.90 16.27
C CYS A 32 10.48 -12.04 17.12
N SER A 33 10.03 -12.24 18.36
CA SER A 33 10.70 -13.10 19.35
C SER A 33 10.48 -14.60 19.13
N ASN A 34 9.34 -15.01 18.57
CA ASN A 34 8.99 -16.42 18.39
C ASN A 34 9.04 -16.93 16.96
N ALA A 35 9.18 -16.03 16.01
CA ALA A 35 9.48 -16.43 14.67
C ALA A 35 10.98 -16.78 14.62
N PHE A 36 11.31 -17.95 14.10
CA PHE A 36 12.66 -18.36 13.72
C PHE A 36 12.60 -18.66 12.21
N PRO A 37 13.34 -17.97 11.30
CA PRO A 37 13.95 -16.63 11.37
C PRO A 37 13.11 -15.61 10.55
N PRO A 38 12.36 -14.70 11.19
CA PRO A 38 11.64 -13.62 10.54
C PRO A 38 12.63 -12.63 9.94
N PHE A 39 13.90 -12.61 10.38
CA PHE A 39 14.92 -11.70 9.86
C PHE A 39 15.33 -12.04 8.44
N TYR A 40 15.55 -13.32 8.12
CA TYR A 40 15.81 -13.73 6.74
C TYR A 40 14.57 -13.45 5.88
N SER A 41 13.38 -13.70 6.43
CA SER A 41 12.12 -13.40 5.76
C SER A 41 11.91 -11.90 5.53
N PHE A 42 12.26 -11.04 6.49
CA PHE A 42 12.18 -9.58 6.39
C PHE A 42 13.23 -9.04 5.43
N PHE A 43 14.44 -9.59 5.50
CA PHE A 43 15.51 -9.27 4.58
C PHE A 43 15.09 -9.57 3.14
N ASN A 44 14.59 -10.78 2.90
CA ASN A 44 14.06 -11.21 1.62
C ASN A 44 12.88 -10.32 1.18
N PHE A 45 11.95 -9.97 2.08
CA PHE A 45 10.87 -9.04 1.81
C PHE A 45 11.38 -7.66 1.36
N VAL A 46 12.37 -7.09 2.06
CA VAL A 46 13.00 -5.81 1.70
C VAL A 46 13.75 -5.91 0.38
N GLU A 47 14.42 -7.03 0.11
CA GLU A 47 15.10 -7.30 -1.15
C GLU A 47 14.12 -7.38 -2.32
N LEU A 48 13.03 -8.14 -2.19
CA LEU A 48 11.99 -8.26 -3.22
C LEU A 48 11.32 -6.90 -3.52
N ILE A 49 11.10 -6.06 -2.51
CA ILE A 49 10.65 -4.66 -2.70
C ILE A 49 11.67 -3.86 -3.52
N ALA A 50 12.95 -3.99 -3.20
CA ALA A 50 14.03 -3.30 -3.90
C ALA A 50 14.16 -3.75 -5.36
N GLU A 51 13.84 -5.02 -5.65
CA GLU A 51 13.91 -5.61 -6.98
C GLU A 51 12.65 -5.43 -7.83
N ASN A 52 11.64 -4.68 -7.34
CA ASN A 52 10.33 -4.55 -8.01
C ASN A 52 9.57 -5.89 -8.13
N SER A 53 9.92 -6.89 -7.33
CA SER A 53 9.23 -8.18 -7.27
C SER A 53 7.99 -8.06 -6.37
N LEU A 54 6.99 -7.31 -6.86
CA LEU A 54 5.74 -7.03 -6.16
C LEU A 54 4.55 -7.73 -6.87
N PRO A 55 3.51 -8.18 -6.15
CA PRO A 55 3.39 -8.12 -4.71
C PRO A 55 4.32 -9.13 -4.02
N THR A 56 4.73 -8.79 -2.80
CA THR A 56 5.44 -9.70 -1.91
C THR A 56 4.88 -9.55 -0.51
N GLU A 57 4.94 -10.60 0.29
CA GLU A 57 4.41 -10.60 1.66
C GLU A 57 5.35 -11.29 2.64
N ILE A 58 5.19 -10.95 3.91
CA ILE A 58 5.78 -11.64 5.04
C ILE A 58 4.75 -11.79 6.15
N THR A 59 4.64 -13.01 6.68
CA THR A 59 3.78 -13.32 7.82
C THR A 59 4.63 -13.55 9.07
N ILE A 60 4.23 -12.96 10.19
CA ILE A 60 4.94 -13.03 11.48
C ILE A 60 3.96 -13.54 12.52
N ASP A 61 4.27 -14.71 13.06
CA ASP A 61 3.54 -15.34 14.17
C ASP A 61 4.02 -14.74 15.50
N GLU A 62 3.08 -14.20 16.28
CA GLU A 62 3.25 -13.57 17.58
C GLU A 62 2.55 -14.38 18.69
N GLU A 63 2.59 -15.72 18.61
CA GLU A 63 2.00 -16.67 19.58
C GLU A 63 0.47 -16.73 19.55
N GLY A 64 -0.10 -17.24 18.46
CA GLY A 64 -1.55 -17.47 18.33
C GLY A 64 -2.34 -16.25 17.85
N TYR A 65 -1.62 -15.18 17.53
CA TYR A 65 -2.03 -14.07 16.68
C TYR A 65 -0.80 -13.64 15.87
N GLY A 66 -1.01 -12.98 14.74
CA GLY A 66 0.12 -12.52 13.96
C GLY A 66 -0.20 -11.36 13.06
N LYS A 67 0.82 -10.92 12.33
CA LYS A 67 0.70 -9.84 11.35
C LYS A 67 1.20 -10.31 9.99
N THR A 68 0.52 -9.83 8.96
CA THR A 68 0.99 -9.97 7.58
C THR A 68 1.32 -8.59 7.06
N LEU A 69 2.53 -8.43 6.53
CA LEU A 69 2.96 -7.22 5.85
C LEU A 69 3.03 -7.55 4.37
N THR A 70 2.28 -6.81 3.57
CA THR A 70 2.24 -7.01 2.12
C THR A 70 2.67 -5.72 1.44
N ALA A 71 3.63 -5.85 0.53
CA ALA A 71 4.06 -4.77 -0.34
C ALA A 71 3.45 -4.98 -1.72
N PHE A 72 2.62 -4.04 -2.15
CA PHE A 72 2.05 -3.99 -3.49
C PHE A 72 2.72 -2.90 -4.32
N GLU A 73 2.52 -2.96 -5.63
CA GLU A 73 2.89 -1.88 -6.52
C GLU A 73 2.27 -0.55 -6.06
N SER A 74 3.00 0.54 -6.24
CA SER A 74 2.48 1.89 -5.98
C SER A 74 1.20 2.12 -6.79
N PRO A 75 0.09 2.58 -6.16
CA PRO A 75 -1.12 2.96 -6.88
C PRO A 75 -0.87 4.09 -7.89
N GLN A 76 0.17 4.90 -7.66
CA GLN A 76 0.63 5.95 -8.57
C GLN A 76 1.46 5.40 -9.75
N LYS A 77 1.66 4.08 -9.85
CA LYS A 77 2.52 3.40 -10.84
C LYS A 77 3.93 3.98 -10.89
N ASN A 78 4.42 4.44 -9.74
CA ASN A 78 5.77 4.95 -9.60
C ASN A 78 6.64 3.86 -8.96
N GLU A 79 7.62 3.35 -9.71
CA GLU A 79 8.53 2.30 -9.24
C GLU A 79 9.39 2.71 -8.04
N ASP A 80 9.50 4.02 -7.76
CA ASP A 80 10.19 4.56 -6.58
C ASP A 80 9.38 4.37 -5.28
N PHE A 81 8.11 3.98 -5.39
CA PHE A 81 7.16 3.82 -4.29
C PHE A 81 6.54 2.43 -4.29
N PHE A 82 5.96 2.05 -3.15
CA PHE A 82 5.18 0.84 -2.99
C PHE A 82 4.07 1.07 -1.95
N LEU A 83 2.97 0.34 -2.06
CA LEU A 83 1.92 0.34 -1.05
C LEU A 83 2.26 -0.71 0.00
N LEU A 84 2.43 -0.29 1.26
CA LEU A 84 2.55 -1.19 2.39
C LEU A 84 1.19 -1.36 3.05
N GLU A 85 0.73 -2.60 3.10
CA GLU A 85 -0.42 -3.03 3.88
C GLU A 85 0.05 -3.86 5.07
N ILE A 86 -0.57 -3.66 6.23
CA ILE A 86 -0.31 -4.45 7.43
C ILE A 86 -1.64 -4.92 7.99
N GLU A 87 -1.82 -6.22 8.05
CA GLU A 87 -3.01 -6.87 8.59
C GLU A 87 -2.68 -7.67 9.84
N THR A 88 -3.69 -7.96 10.67
CA THR A 88 -3.58 -8.94 11.75
C THR A 88 -4.48 -10.13 11.48
N TRP A 89 -3.99 -11.32 11.75
CA TRP A 89 -4.77 -12.55 11.72
C TRP A 89 -4.84 -13.16 13.12
N ALA A 90 -6.08 -13.35 13.64
CA ALA A 90 -6.46 -14.17 14.82
C ALA A 90 -7.76 -13.69 15.50
N THR A 91 -8.26 -12.50 15.21
CA THR A 91 -9.55 -12.02 15.71
C THR A 91 -10.60 -12.14 14.62
N LYS A 92 -11.86 -12.49 14.96
CA LYS A 92 -12.98 -12.61 14.01
C LYS A 92 -13.22 -11.38 13.11
N ASP A 93 -12.62 -10.25 13.48
CA ASP A 93 -12.47 -9.07 12.63
C ASP A 93 -10.99 -8.98 12.21
N ASP A 94 -10.60 -9.61 11.11
CA ASP A 94 -9.30 -9.36 10.48
C ASP A 94 -9.30 -7.89 10.02
N LYS A 95 -8.43 -7.07 10.61
CA LYS A 95 -8.40 -5.61 10.38
C LYS A 95 -7.09 -5.21 9.73
N VAL A 96 -7.20 -4.54 8.58
CA VAL A 96 -6.11 -3.72 8.03
C VAL A 96 -5.72 -2.68 9.06
N LEU A 97 -4.52 -2.82 9.62
CA LEU A 97 -3.98 -1.91 10.62
C LEU A 97 -3.41 -0.64 9.98
N ILE A 98 -2.78 -0.78 8.82
CA ILE A 98 -2.09 0.26 8.07
C ILE A 98 -2.25 -0.05 6.58
N GLU A 99 -2.56 0.97 5.80
CA GLU A 99 -2.40 0.96 4.36
C GLU A 99 -1.76 2.30 3.98
N ILE A 100 -0.53 2.26 3.46
CA ILE A 100 0.25 3.47 3.26
C ILE A 100 1.27 3.32 2.14
N GLU A 101 1.33 4.32 1.28
CA GLU A 101 2.35 4.39 0.25
C GLU A 101 3.65 4.97 0.81
N LEU A 102 4.76 4.27 0.57
CA LEU A 102 6.08 4.60 1.07
C LEU A 102 7.07 4.70 -0.09
N SER A 103 8.05 5.59 0.06
CA SER A 103 9.23 5.58 -0.81
C SER A 103 10.07 4.35 -0.49
N LYS A 104 10.45 3.60 -1.53
CA LYS A 104 11.38 2.47 -1.38
C LYS A 104 12.71 2.93 -0.82
N GLU A 105 13.21 4.06 -1.31
CA GLU A 105 14.46 4.67 -0.84
C GLU A 105 14.42 4.91 0.67
N GLU A 106 13.39 5.60 1.14
CA GLU A 106 13.24 5.94 2.56
C GLU A 106 13.06 4.68 3.43
N PHE A 107 12.19 3.76 3.01
CA PHE A 107 11.89 2.53 3.74
C PHE A 107 13.12 1.63 3.86
N ILE A 108 13.76 1.31 2.74
CA ILE A 108 14.94 0.43 2.70
C ILE A 108 16.09 1.05 3.48
N LEU A 109 16.36 2.34 3.29
CA LEU A 109 17.46 3.02 3.99
C LEU A 109 17.24 3.02 5.50
N GLN A 110 16.01 3.29 5.96
CA GLN A 110 15.71 3.25 7.38
C GLN A 110 15.81 1.84 7.94
N PHE A 111 15.22 0.84 7.28
CA PHE A 111 15.28 -0.54 7.75
C PHE A 111 16.73 -0.97 7.94
N VAL A 112 17.54 -0.85 6.89
CA VAL A 112 18.93 -1.30 6.88
C VAL A 112 19.79 -0.56 7.91
N THR A 113 19.73 0.77 7.95
CA THR A 113 20.58 1.56 8.87
C THR A 113 20.20 1.37 10.33
N LYS A 114 18.89 1.29 10.63
CA LYS A 114 18.41 1.11 12.00
C LYS A 114 18.69 -0.30 12.48
N PHE A 115 18.55 -1.29 11.61
CA PHE A 115 18.81 -2.69 11.94
C PHE A 115 20.30 -2.98 12.12
N GLU A 116 21.17 -2.49 11.22
CA GLU A 116 22.62 -2.61 11.37
C GLU A 116 23.09 -1.99 12.70
N LYS A 117 22.58 -0.80 13.03
CA LYS A 117 22.88 -0.13 14.31
C LYS A 117 22.41 -0.97 15.50
N PHE A 118 21.20 -1.53 15.43
CA PHE A 118 20.64 -2.38 16.47
C PHE A 118 21.48 -3.63 16.72
N LEU A 119 21.89 -4.34 15.67
CA LEU A 119 22.72 -5.56 15.77
C LEU A 119 24.09 -5.26 16.36
N LYS A 120 24.74 -4.15 15.97
CA LYS A 120 26.01 -3.71 16.57
C LYS A 120 25.90 -3.41 18.07
N GLN A 121 24.73 -2.97 18.53
CA GLN A 121 24.44 -2.74 19.95
C GLN A 121 24.10 -4.02 20.70
N ASN A 122 23.73 -5.09 19.98
CA ASN A 122 23.30 -6.38 20.53
C ASN A 122 24.06 -7.55 19.86
N PRO A 123 25.39 -7.64 20.00
CA PRO A 123 26.23 -8.56 19.22
C PRO A 123 25.91 -10.05 19.43
N LYS A 124 25.31 -10.42 20.57
CA LYS A 124 24.82 -11.79 20.80
C LYS A 124 23.71 -12.18 19.83
N LEU A 125 22.84 -11.24 19.45
CA LEU A 125 21.73 -11.50 18.52
C LEU A 125 22.26 -11.81 17.10
N ASP A 126 23.31 -11.12 16.66
CA ASP A 126 23.93 -11.38 15.36
C ASP A 126 24.55 -12.78 15.28
N SER A 127 25.13 -13.25 16.38
CA SER A 127 25.71 -14.59 16.46
C SER A 127 24.64 -15.68 16.48
N GLU A 128 23.54 -15.46 17.20
CA GLU A 128 22.52 -16.48 17.44
C GLU A 128 21.48 -16.57 16.32
N PHE A 129 21.21 -15.46 15.62
CA PHE A 129 20.34 -15.47 14.44
C PHE A 129 21.02 -15.97 13.17
N GLY A 130 22.35 -15.96 13.12
CA GLY A 130 23.13 -16.30 11.92
C GLY A 130 23.64 -17.73 11.83
N GLY A 131 23.31 -18.59 12.81
CA GLY A 131 23.89 -19.93 12.87
C GLY A 131 25.42 -19.93 13.01
N GLU A 132 26.04 -21.07 12.67
CA GLU A 132 27.51 -21.21 12.72
C GLU A 132 28.23 -20.59 11.52
N ASP A 133 27.53 -20.33 10.41
CA ASP A 133 28.11 -19.74 9.19
C ASP A 133 28.15 -18.20 9.29
N GLU A 134 29.36 -17.64 9.25
CA GLU A 134 29.57 -16.18 9.26
C GLU A 134 28.86 -15.44 8.10
N ASN A 135 28.58 -16.11 6.97
CA ASN A 135 27.88 -15.50 5.84
C ASN A 135 26.36 -15.44 6.04
N GLU A 136 25.82 -16.34 6.86
CA GLU A 136 24.40 -16.38 7.21
C GLU A 136 24.06 -15.40 8.34
N LYS A 137 25.08 -14.79 8.97
CA LYS A 137 24.88 -13.76 10.00
C LYS A 137 24.18 -12.53 9.46
N PRO A 138 23.21 -11.95 10.20
CA PRO A 138 22.49 -10.76 9.79
C PRO A 138 23.37 -9.58 9.37
N LEU A 139 24.46 -9.30 10.10
CA LEU A 139 25.40 -8.24 9.72
C LEU A 139 26.17 -8.54 8.43
N SER A 140 26.39 -9.80 8.08
CA SER A 140 27.00 -10.21 6.82
C SER A 140 25.99 -10.11 5.68
N LEU A 141 24.78 -10.66 5.86
CA LEU A 141 23.67 -10.53 4.91
C LEU A 141 23.37 -9.06 4.59
N LEU A 142 23.31 -8.19 5.61
CA LEU A 142 23.13 -6.76 5.40
C LEU A 142 24.21 -6.16 4.50
N LYS A 143 25.48 -6.57 4.62
CA LYS A 143 26.56 -6.09 3.72
C LYS A 143 26.41 -6.63 2.30
N GLU A 144 25.85 -7.83 2.15
CA GLU A 144 25.64 -8.52 0.88
C GLU A 144 24.32 -8.18 0.19
N LEU A 145 23.39 -7.48 0.87
CA LEU A 145 22.30 -6.78 0.18
C LEU A 145 22.90 -6.12 -1.04
N PRO A 146 22.20 -6.10 -2.18
CA PRO A 146 22.71 -5.53 -3.42
C PRO A 146 22.77 -4.00 -3.32
N PHE A 147 23.47 -3.46 -2.32
CA PHE A 147 23.96 -2.12 -2.14
C PHE A 147 24.68 -1.61 -3.37
N ALA A 148 25.26 -2.48 -4.20
CA ALA A 148 25.80 -2.07 -5.51
C ALA A 148 24.67 -1.68 -6.49
N LYS A 149 23.55 -2.41 -6.54
CA LYS A 149 22.36 -2.05 -7.33
C LYS A 149 21.62 -0.86 -6.70
N ILE A 150 21.43 -0.85 -5.38
CA ILE A 150 20.81 0.25 -4.62
C ILE A 150 21.66 1.54 -4.73
N LYS A 151 22.99 1.48 -4.58
CA LYS A 151 23.90 2.62 -4.86
C LYS A 151 23.95 2.98 -6.34
N ASN A 152 23.81 2.04 -7.28
CA ASN A 152 23.74 2.36 -8.71
C ASN A 152 22.41 3.00 -9.11
N TYR A 153 21.30 2.61 -8.49
CA TYR A 153 19.99 3.26 -8.57
C TYR A 153 20.10 4.71 -8.04
N PHE A 154 20.72 4.92 -6.87
CA PHE A 154 20.97 6.27 -6.34
C PHE A 154 22.05 7.07 -7.11
N LYS A 155 23.07 6.41 -7.70
CA LYS A 155 24.11 7.05 -8.54
C LYS A 155 23.57 7.44 -9.93
N LYS A 156 22.68 6.66 -10.54
CA LYS A 156 21.99 7.02 -11.80
C LYS A 156 21.17 8.30 -11.63
N LYS A 157 20.49 8.45 -10.49
CA LYS A 157 19.67 9.63 -10.13
C LYS A 157 20.52 10.91 -10.00
N LYS A 158 21.68 10.86 -9.33
CA LYS A 158 22.61 12.01 -9.21
C LYS A 158 23.28 12.45 -10.52
N LYS A 159 23.27 11.63 -11.57
CA LYS A 159 23.90 11.97 -12.86
C LYS A 159 22.93 12.65 -13.85
N ASN A 160 21.62 12.62 -13.56
CA ASN A 160 20.57 13.30 -14.31
C ASN A 160 20.18 14.65 -13.67
N GLU A 161 21.13 15.34 -13.03
CA GLU A 161 20.96 16.74 -12.61
C GLU A 161 21.14 17.66 -13.83
N ASN A 162 20.10 17.69 -14.67
CA ASN A 162 19.65 18.82 -15.47
C ASN A 162 18.57 18.30 -16.42
N PHE A 163 17.30 18.41 -16.06
CA PHE A 163 16.20 18.65 -17.00
C PHE A 163 14.95 19.11 -16.25
N PRO A 164 14.05 19.82 -16.94
CA PRO A 164 13.26 20.90 -16.42
C PRO A 164 11.99 20.30 -15.80
N ILE A 165 11.35 21.10 -14.96
CA ILE A 165 9.99 20.85 -14.52
C ILE A 165 9.11 20.83 -15.77
N ILE A 166 8.71 19.65 -16.24
CA ILE A 166 7.56 19.48 -17.13
C ILE A 166 6.48 18.82 -16.28
N LEU A 167 5.86 19.64 -15.44
CA LEU A 167 4.63 19.37 -14.71
C LEU A 167 3.51 20.20 -15.32
N GLU A 168 3.19 19.96 -16.58
CA GLU A 168 1.96 20.45 -17.18
C GLU A 168 1.10 19.24 -17.55
N GLY A 169 0.06 18.98 -16.75
CA GLY A 169 -1.10 18.19 -17.22
C GLY A 169 -1.66 17.11 -16.28
N LEU A 170 -0.94 16.69 -15.22
CA LEU A 170 -1.47 15.72 -14.26
C LEU A 170 -1.64 16.40 -12.90
N LYS A 171 -2.89 16.67 -12.52
CA LYS A 171 -3.26 17.16 -11.18
C LYS A 171 -2.75 16.15 -10.14
N MET A 172 -1.77 16.56 -9.34
CA MET A 172 -0.90 15.64 -8.60
C MET A 172 -1.21 15.60 -7.09
N ASP A 173 -2.46 15.87 -6.70
CA ASP A 173 -2.82 16.08 -5.29
C ASP A 173 -4.00 15.21 -4.78
N ASN A 174 -4.41 14.16 -5.49
CA ASN A 174 -5.54 13.34 -5.05
C ASN A 174 -5.22 12.47 -3.81
N ILE A 175 -6.08 12.50 -2.79
CA ILE A 175 -5.98 11.69 -1.56
C ILE A 175 -6.80 10.40 -1.73
N PHE A 176 -6.18 9.23 -1.60
CA PHE A 176 -6.91 7.96 -1.60
C PHE A 176 -7.96 7.91 -0.49
N LEU A 177 -9.19 7.55 -0.84
CA LEU A 177 -10.30 7.38 0.10
C LEU A 177 -10.51 5.90 0.43
N LYS A 178 -10.72 5.07 -0.60
CA LYS A 178 -11.01 3.64 -0.44
C LYS A 178 -10.96 2.87 -1.76
N SER A 179 -10.93 1.54 -1.68
CA SER A 179 -11.10 0.65 -2.82
C SER A 179 -12.17 -0.41 -2.55
N PHE A 180 -12.78 -0.94 -3.60
CA PHE A 180 -13.78 -2.01 -3.52
C PHE A 180 -13.91 -2.74 -4.86
N HIS A 181 -14.39 -3.98 -4.82
CA HIS A 181 -14.82 -4.66 -6.03
C HIS A 181 -16.18 -4.15 -6.51
N ILE A 182 -16.42 -4.16 -7.81
CA ILE A 182 -17.68 -3.70 -8.40
C ILE A 182 -18.81 -4.66 -8.01
N ALA A 183 -19.84 -4.13 -7.34
CA ALA A 183 -21.04 -4.91 -7.04
C ALA A 183 -21.95 -4.99 -8.27
N GLY A 184 -22.41 -6.20 -8.58
CA GLY A 184 -23.27 -6.47 -9.72
C GLY A 184 -22.52 -6.49 -11.05
N PHE A 185 -21.19 -6.64 -11.04
CA PHE A 185 -20.37 -6.55 -12.26
C PHE A 185 -20.84 -7.52 -13.35
N SER A 186 -21.25 -8.71 -12.94
CA SER A 186 -21.80 -9.75 -13.83
C SER A 186 -23.24 -9.50 -14.30
N TYR A 187 -24.00 -8.65 -13.61
CA TYR A 187 -25.42 -8.39 -13.88
C TYR A 187 -25.66 -7.17 -14.77
N TYR A 188 -24.69 -6.25 -14.86
CA TYR A 188 -24.77 -5.06 -15.70
C TYR A 188 -23.88 -5.18 -16.93
N GLN A 189 -23.45 -4.06 -17.52
CA GLN A 189 -22.70 -4.06 -18.76
C GLN A 189 -21.21 -4.38 -18.56
N GLY A 190 -20.77 -4.68 -17.33
CA GLY A 190 -19.40 -4.99 -16.95
C GLY A 190 -18.77 -6.09 -17.81
N ALA A 191 -19.47 -7.21 -17.96
CA ALA A 191 -19.02 -8.34 -18.79
C ALA A 191 -18.81 -7.96 -20.27
N PHE A 192 -19.58 -7.02 -20.83
CA PHE A 192 -19.46 -6.61 -22.23
C PHE A 192 -18.31 -5.62 -22.48
N VAL A 193 -17.85 -4.94 -21.44
CA VAL A 193 -16.74 -3.97 -21.53
C VAL A 193 -15.47 -4.45 -20.84
N PHE A 194 -15.47 -5.67 -20.31
CA PHE A 194 -14.35 -6.17 -19.51
C PHE A 194 -13.01 -6.13 -20.26
N GLY A 195 -13.00 -6.44 -21.56
CA GLY A 195 -11.80 -6.35 -22.39
C GLY A 195 -11.33 -4.92 -22.70
N ASP A 196 -12.21 -3.93 -22.53
CA ASP A 196 -11.90 -2.50 -22.74
C ASP A 196 -11.42 -1.84 -21.43
N LEU A 197 -11.81 -2.40 -20.28
CA LEU A 197 -11.33 -1.96 -18.97
C LEU A 197 -9.83 -2.24 -18.84
N LYS A 198 -9.10 -1.25 -18.35
CA LYS A 198 -7.67 -1.35 -18.04
C LYS A 198 -7.41 -0.73 -16.70
N ILE A 199 -6.35 -1.15 -16.03
CA ILE A 199 -5.89 -0.46 -14.81
C ILE A 199 -5.61 1.01 -15.15
N GLY A 200 -6.27 1.93 -14.46
CA GLY A 200 -6.27 3.36 -14.72
C GLY A 200 -7.47 3.88 -15.54
N SER A 201 -8.37 3.01 -16.00
CA SER A 201 -9.63 3.44 -16.62
C SER A 201 -10.45 4.26 -15.63
N GLU A 202 -10.82 5.49 -16.02
CA GLU A 202 -11.70 6.35 -15.26
C GLU A 202 -13.12 5.77 -15.20
N ILE A 203 -13.69 5.83 -14.00
CA ILE A 203 -15.04 5.38 -13.69
C ILE A 203 -15.83 6.58 -13.18
N GLU A 204 -16.97 6.84 -13.80
CA GLU A 204 -17.89 7.87 -13.34
C GLU A 204 -18.72 7.33 -12.16
N LEU A 205 -18.82 8.13 -11.09
CA LEU A 205 -19.67 7.88 -9.94
C LEU A 205 -20.98 8.67 -10.09
N VAL A 206 -22.11 7.97 -10.23
CA VAL A 206 -23.43 8.57 -10.45
C VAL A 206 -24.39 8.17 -9.34
N LEU A 207 -25.03 9.14 -8.68
CA LEU A 207 -26.08 8.84 -7.71
C LEU A 207 -27.30 8.21 -8.41
N ASP A 208 -27.79 7.13 -7.84
CA ASP A 208 -29.05 6.51 -8.25
C ASP A 208 -30.14 6.85 -7.22
N GLU A 209 -30.65 8.09 -7.28
CA GLU A 209 -31.65 8.60 -6.33
C GLU A 209 -33.01 7.90 -6.40
N LYS A 210 -33.23 7.10 -7.45
CA LYS A 210 -34.47 6.34 -7.66
C LYS A 210 -34.37 4.90 -7.16
N ASN A 211 -33.24 4.51 -6.57
CA ASN A 211 -33.04 3.16 -6.07
C ASN A 211 -33.89 2.91 -4.80
N ILE A 212 -34.91 2.07 -4.92
CA ILE A 212 -35.82 1.75 -3.82
C ILE A 212 -35.23 0.80 -2.76
N TYR A 213 -34.06 0.21 -3.02
CA TYR A 213 -33.42 -0.79 -2.15
C TYR A 213 -32.26 -0.22 -1.33
N ASP A 214 -31.67 0.89 -1.78
CA ASP A 214 -30.55 1.54 -1.13
C ASP A 214 -30.52 3.04 -1.43
N ASP A 215 -30.86 3.83 -0.41
CA ASP A 215 -30.84 5.29 -0.50
C ASP A 215 -29.42 5.85 -0.78
N HIS A 216 -28.36 5.07 -0.62
CA HIS A 216 -26.97 5.48 -0.89
C HIS A 216 -26.40 4.84 -2.17
N ALA A 217 -27.24 4.31 -3.06
CA ALA A 217 -26.80 3.69 -4.29
C ALA A 217 -25.98 4.66 -5.17
N VAL A 218 -24.73 4.27 -5.46
CA VAL A 218 -23.84 4.96 -6.40
C VAL A 218 -23.51 4.01 -7.53
N GLU A 219 -24.00 4.33 -8.72
CA GLU A 219 -23.74 3.65 -9.97
C GLU A 219 -22.31 3.94 -10.46
N LEU A 220 -21.66 2.91 -10.98
CA LEU A 220 -20.35 2.97 -11.60
C LEU A 220 -20.52 2.90 -13.13
N ARG A 221 -19.99 3.88 -13.86
CA ARG A 221 -20.02 3.89 -15.32
C ARG A 221 -18.63 3.95 -15.95
N PHE A 222 -18.45 3.20 -17.03
CA PHE A 222 -17.29 3.30 -17.91
C PHE A 222 -17.77 3.63 -19.31
N GLN A 223 -17.33 4.75 -19.88
CA GLN A 223 -17.75 5.22 -21.21
C GLN A 223 -19.29 5.18 -21.40
N ASP A 224 -20.02 5.83 -20.49
CA ASP A 224 -21.50 5.86 -20.41
C ASP A 224 -22.20 4.52 -20.15
N LYS A 225 -21.46 3.40 -20.06
CA LYS A 225 -22.03 2.09 -19.78
C LYS A 225 -22.01 1.81 -18.29
N LYS A 226 -23.16 1.39 -17.76
CA LYS A 226 -23.28 0.98 -16.36
C LYS A 226 -22.57 -0.34 -16.15
N ILE A 227 -21.48 -0.33 -15.38
CA ILE A 227 -20.69 -1.53 -15.08
C ILE A 227 -21.02 -2.14 -13.72
N GLY A 228 -21.68 -1.39 -12.84
CA GLY A 228 -22.19 -1.90 -11.57
C GLY A 228 -22.46 -0.80 -10.56
N TYR A 229 -22.32 -1.13 -9.29
CA TYR A 229 -22.47 -0.21 -8.16
C TYR A 229 -21.28 -0.30 -7.21
N ILE A 230 -21.11 0.74 -6.40
CA ILE A 230 -20.33 0.63 -5.16
C ILE A 230 -21.07 -0.34 -4.22
N PRO A 231 -20.37 -1.32 -3.59
CA PRO A 231 -21.00 -2.21 -2.62
C PRO A 231 -21.73 -1.44 -1.52
N LYS A 232 -22.87 -1.97 -1.06
CA LYS A 232 -23.73 -1.32 -0.05
C LYS A 232 -23.01 -0.99 1.27
N GLY A 233 -22.03 -1.80 1.66
CA GLY A 233 -21.21 -1.55 2.85
C GLY A 233 -20.23 -0.38 2.70
N GLU A 234 -19.98 0.05 1.46
CA GLU A 234 -18.87 0.94 1.10
C GLU A 234 -19.34 2.27 0.48
N ASN A 235 -20.64 2.45 0.21
CA ASN A 235 -21.16 3.54 -0.62
C ASN A 235 -21.54 4.83 0.14
N ARG A 236 -21.74 4.75 1.46
CA ARG A 236 -22.42 5.79 2.23
C ARG A 236 -21.72 7.15 2.17
N GLU A 237 -20.43 7.20 2.48
CA GLU A 237 -19.64 8.44 2.51
C GLU A 237 -19.56 9.12 1.13
N ILE A 238 -19.40 8.32 0.07
CA ILE A 238 -19.36 8.81 -1.31
C ILE A 238 -20.73 9.36 -1.70
N ALA A 239 -21.80 8.62 -1.41
CA ALA A 239 -23.16 9.04 -1.71
C ALA A 239 -23.53 10.34 -1.02
N LEU A 240 -23.16 10.52 0.26
CA LEU A 240 -23.46 11.76 1.00
C LEU A 240 -22.78 12.98 0.38
N ILE A 241 -21.51 12.84 -0.03
CA ILE A 241 -20.75 13.94 -0.63
C ILE A 241 -21.29 14.28 -2.03
N LEU A 242 -21.63 13.27 -2.84
CA LEU A 242 -22.28 13.49 -4.14
C LEU A 242 -23.67 14.13 -3.97
N LYS A 243 -24.44 13.74 -2.95
CA LYS A 243 -25.79 14.30 -2.68
C LYS A 243 -25.71 15.76 -2.27
N ALA A 244 -24.64 16.13 -1.57
CA ALA A 244 -24.34 17.51 -1.25
C ALA A 244 -23.85 18.33 -2.47
N GLY A 245 -23.78 17.73 -3.65
CA GLY A 245 -23.41 18.39 -4.92
C GLY A 245 -21.90 18.43 -5.18
N TYR A 246 -21.08 17.84 -4.31
CA TYR A 246 -19.64 17.87 -4.45
C TYR A 246 -19.13 16.74 -5.35
N LYS A 247 -18.63 17.11 -6.53
CA LYS A 247 -17.92 16.21 -7.45
C LYS A 247 -16.41 16.31 -7.22
N ILE A 248 -15.98 15.81 -6.06
CA ILE A 248 -14.57 15.85 -5.63
C ILE A 248 -13.87 14.50 -5.78
N PHE A 249 -14.58 13.49 -6.27
CA PHE A 249 -14.05 12.15 -6.38
C PHE A 249 -13.49 11.88 -7.77
N GLU A 250 -12.35 11.21 -7.79
CA GLU A 250 -11.83 10.52 -8.95
C GLU A 250 -11.89 9.02 -8.68
N ALA A 251 -12.56 8.26 -9.54
CA ALA A 251 -12.63 6.81 -9.42
C ALA A 251 -11.96 6.16 -10.62
N VAL A 252 -11.11 5.16 -10.37
CA VAL A 252 -10.32 4.49 -11.40
C VAL A 252 -10.26 2.99 -11.14
N VAL A 253 -10.13 2.20 -12.20
CA VAL A 253 -9.83 0.77 -12.08
C VAL A 253 -8.43 0.59 -11.50
N GLN A 254 -8.31 -0.06 -10.34
CA GLN A 254 -7.03 -0.36 -9.68
C GLN A 254 -6.52 -1.76 -9.98
N GLN A 255 -7.43 -2.73 -10.16
CA GLN A 255 -7.07 -4.13 -10.37
C GLN A 255 -8.03 -4.76 -11.38
N ILE A 256 -7.49 -5.61 -12.24
CA ILE A 256 -8.25 -6.52 -13.11
C ILE A 256 -7.71 -7.93 -12.89
N SER A 257 -8.58 -8.85 -12.47
CA SER A 257 -8.26 -10.25 -12.20
C SER A 257 -9.18 -11.15 -13.03
N PRO A 258 -8.87 -11.44 -14.30
CA PRO A 258 -9.78 -12.15 -15.22
C PRO A 258 -10.19 -13.55 -14.76
N ASP A 259 -9.32 -14.23 -14.01
CA ASP A 259 -9.52 -15.62 -13.58
C ASP A 259 -10.27 -15.74 -12.24
N GLU A 260 -10.59 -14.61 -11.61
CA GLU A 260 -11.37 -14.56 -10.36
C GLU A 260 -12.87 -14.73 -10.59
N HIS A 261 -13.60 -14.96 -9.49
CA HIS A 261 -15.06 -14.91 -9.51
C HIS A 261 -15.54 -13.58 -10.12
N PRO A 262 -16.59 -13.54 -10.97
CA PRO A 262 -16.99 -12.33 -11.71
C PRO A 262 -17.12 -11.04 -10.89
N GLU A 263 -17.62 -11.15 -9.66
CA GLU A 263 -17.78 -10.02 -8.74
C GLU A 263 -16.45 -9.51 -8.13
N ASN A 264 -15.35 -10.27 -8.26
CA ASN A 264 -14.01 -9.93 -7.78
C ASN A 264 -13.06 -9.55 -8.93
N GLN A 265 -13.52 -9.57 -10.19
CA GLN A 265 -12.66 -9.38 -11.35
C GLN A 265 -12.18 -7.94 -11.53
N VAL A 266 -12.91 -6.96 -11.01
CA VAL A 266 -12.56 -5.53 -11.16
C VAL A 266 -12.63 -4.83 -9.82
N ARG A 267 -11.52 -4.20 -9.42
CA ARG A 267 -11.43 -3.34 -8.23
C ARG A 267 -11.35 -1.88 -8.65
N ILE A 268 -12.16 -1.04 -8.02
CA ILE A 268 -12.15 0.42 -8.19
C ILE A 268 -11.48 1.05 -6.98
N GLY A 269 -10.59 2.00 -7.23
CA GLY A 269 -10.09 2.94 -6.24
C GLY A 269 -10.78 4.28 -6.38
N VAL A 270 -11.15 4.89 -5.26
CA VAL A 270 -11.72 6.22 -5.19
C VAL A 270 -10.76 7.14 -4.44
N PHE A 271 -10.50 8.30 -5.03
CA PHE A 271 -9.62 9.35 -4.53
C PHE A 271 -10.39 10.66 -4.41
N VAL A 272 -9.91 11.57 -3.57
CA VAL A 272 -10.48 12.91 -3.36
C VAL A 272 -9.51 13.95 -3.93
N ASP A 273 -9.97 14.79 -4.85
CA ASP A 273 -9.22 15.93 -5.38
C ASP A 273 -8.90 16.92 -4.24
N LYS A 274 -7.61 17.11 -3.93
CA LYS A 274 -7.20 18.28 -3.14
C LYS A 274 -7.34 19.49 -4.03
N ARG A 275 -8.41 20.25 -3.82
CA ARG A 275 -8.42 21.64 -4.28
C ARG A 275 -7.38 22.42 -3.47
N GLU A 276 -6.54 23.19 -4.17
CA GLU A 276 -5.54 24.07 -3.55
C GLU A 276 -6.15 25.17 -2.66
N ASP A 277 -7.47 25.40 -2.71
CA ASP A 277 -8.09 26.44 -1.90
C ASP A 277 -9.55 26.14 -1.55
N PHE A 278 -9.84 26.05 -0.25
CA PHE A 278 -11.20 26.14 0.30
C PHE A 278 -11.65 27.61 0.50
N SER A 279 -10.79 28.58 0.15
CA SER A 279 -11.04 30.02 0.33
C SER A 279 -12.09 30.59 -0.63
N THR A 280 -12.37 29.92 -1.75
CA THR A 280 -13.33 30.37 -2.78
C THR A 280 -14.77 29.87 -2.57
N LEU A 281 -15.05 29.04 -1.55
CA LEU A 281 -16.41 28.54 -1.26
C LEU A 281 -17.20 29.43 -0.28
N MET A 282 -16.68 30.62 0.05
CA MET A 282 -17.34 31.61 0.91
C MET A 282 -17.71 32.91 0.18
N GLU A 283 -17.57 32.95 -1.15
CA GLU A 283 -18.03 34.06 -1.99
C GLU A 283 -19.06 33.55 -3.01
N GLU A 284 -20.28 33.27 -2.53
CA GLU A 284 -21.54 33.42 -3.30
C GLU A 284 -22.75 33.36 -2.35
#